data_AF-A0A820E342-F1
#
_entry.id   AF-A0A820E342-F1
#
_cell.length_a   1.000
_cell.length_b   1.000
_cell.length_c   1.000
_cell.angle_alpha   90.00
_cell.angle_beta   90.00
_cell.angle_gamma   90.00
#
_symmetry.space_group_name_H-M   'P 1'
#
loop_
_entity.id
_entity.type
_entity.pdbx_description
1 polymer ?
#
loop_
_entity_poly.entity_id
_entity_poly.type
_entity_poly.pdbx_seq_one_letter_code
_entity_poly.pdbx_strand_id
1 'polypeptide(L)'
;MISILLVSPEHLIRLGFLEETVVNRHYEINFLLHVTLEKVVFLPFSYVMYKYRFLLFRNQTDRQNELNSVWWNLRIQYNGIMAHIPRNEEILQFQGITARLCLCDVYGNRYVGEKFKEMLTMGNSKSGKMF
;
A
#
# COMPACT_ATOMS: atom_id res chain seq x y z
N MET A 1 -6.19 -3.98 7.10
CA MET A 1 -6.44 -5.42 6.94
C MET A 1 -7.92 -5.74 7.01
N ILE A 2 -8.62 -5.41 8.10
CA ILE A 2 -10.05 -5.77 8.26
C ILE A 2 -10.95 -5.08 7.21
N SER A 3 -10.63 -3.84 6.82
CA SER A 3 -11.41 -3.07 5.84
C SER A 3 -11.57 -3.75 4.47
N ILE A 4 -10.59 -4.51 4.00
CA ILE A 4 -10.65 -5.22 2.72
C ILE A 4 -11.58 -6.43 2.78
N LEU A 5 -11.68 -7.06 3.95
CA LEU A 5 -12.57 -8.20 4.18
C LEU A 5 -14.04 -7.76 4.07
N LEU A 6 -14.34 -6.57 4.61
CA LEU A 6 -15.69 -5.97 4.60
C LEU A 6 -16.19 -5.59 3.20
N VAL A 7 -15.26 -5.27 2.28
CA VAL A 7 -15.59 -4.79 0.93
C VAL A 7 -15.53 -5.93 -0.09
N SER A 8 -15.26 -7.17 0.34
CA SER A 8 -15.28 -8.31 -0.57
C SER A 8 -16.71 -8.56 -1.09
N PRO A 9 -16.89 -8.89 -2.39
CA PRO A 9 -18.21 -9.15 -2.94
C PRO A 9 -18.96 -10.27 -2.20
N GLU A 10 -18.25 -11.33 -1.81
CA GLU A 10 -18.81 -12.44 -1.02
C GLU A 10 -19.35 -11.98 0.34
N HIS A 11 -18.63 -11.07 1.01
CA HIS A 11 -19.06 -10.53 2.29
C HIS A 11 -20.29 -9.61 2.13
N LEU A 12 -20.32 -8.80 1.07
CA LEU A 12 -21.45 -7.91 0.78
C LEU A 12 -22.73 -8.66 0.37
N ILE A 13 -22.60 -9.80 -0.32
CA ILE A 13 -23.72 -10.70 -0.61
C ILE A 13 -24.28 -11.29 0.68
N ARG A 14 -23.41 -11.78 1.60
CA ARG A 14 -23.84 -12.33 2.89
C ARG A 14 -24.54 -11.31 3.78
N LEU A 15 -24.17 -10.04 3.69
CA LEU A 15 -24.83 -8.94 4.42
C LEU A 15 -26.13 -8.48 3.74
N GLY A 16 -26.44 -8.97 2.53
CA GLY A 16 -27.63 -8.59 1.76
C GLY A 16 -27.53 -7.26 1.02
N PHE A 17 -26.32 -6.71 0.85
CA PHE A 17 -26.09 -5.46 0.12
C PHE A 17 -25.89 -5.63 -1.39
N LEU A 18 -25.62 -6.86 -1.86
CA LEU A 18 -25.39 -7.17 -3.26
C LEU A 18 -26.14 -8.46 -3.64
N GLU A 19 -26.77 -8.47 -4.82
CA GLU A 19 -27.37 -9.69 -5.38
C GLU A 19 -26.29 -10.53 -6.10
N GLU A 20 -26.34 -11.86 -5.92
CA GLU A 20 -25.37 -12.79 -6.51
C GLU A 20 -25.37 -12.76 -8.05
N THR A 21 -26.49 -12.38 -8.65
CA THR A 21 -26.70 -12.20 -10.10
C THR A 21 -25.83 -11.09 -10.72
N VAL A 22 -25.32 -10.17 -9.90
CA VAL A 22 -24.52 -9.01 -10.32
C VAL A 22 -23.04 -9.37 -10.46
N VAL A 23 -22.59 -10.45 -9.79
CA VAL A 23 -21.20 -10.91 -9.87
C VAL A 23 -20.98 -11.61 -11.21
N ASN A 24 -20.45 -10.85 -12.17
CA ASN A 24 -20.03 -11.35 -13.46
C ASN A 24 -18.53 -11.06 -13.69
N ARG A 25 -17.95 -11.66 -14.73
CA ARG A 25 -16.54 -11.46 -15.09
C ARG A 25 -16.16 -9.98 -15.28
N HIS A 26 -17.07 -9.15 -15.78
CA HIS A 26 -16.82 -7.72 -15.98
C HIS A 26 -16.73 -6.98 -14.64
N TYR A 27 -17.61 -7.31 -13.70
CA TYR A 27 -17.61 -6.78 -12.34
C TYR A 27 -16.32 -7.17 -11.60
N GLU A 28 -15.89 -8.44 -11.71
CA GLU A 28 -14.63 -8.90 -11.12
C GLU A 28 -13.42 -8.13 -11.67
N ILE A 29 -13.35 -7.93 -13.00
CA ILE A 29 -12.27 -7.16 -13.62
C ILE A 29 -12.29 -5.71 -13.12
N ASN A 30 -13.45 -5.07 -13.06
CA ASN A 30 -13.58 -3.70 -12.56
C ASN A 30 -13.19 -3.57 -11.09
N PHE A 31 -13.62 -4.53 -10.26
CA PHE A 31 -13.26 -4.59 -8.85
C PHE A 31 -11.75 -4.80 -8.66
N LEU A 32 -11.16 -5.77 -9.36
CA LEU A 32 -9.73 -6.04 -9.32
C LEU A 32 -8.92 -4.83 -9.81
N LEU A 33 -9.38 -4.13 -10.85
CA LEU A 33 -8.74 -2.91 -11.32
C LEU A 33 -8.76 -1.82 -10.24
N HIS A 34 -9.92 -1.58 -9.63
CA HIS A 34 -10.05 -0.60 -8.55
C HIS A 34 -9.10 -0.89 -7.39
N VAL A 35 -9.07 -2.15 -6.96
CA VAL A 35 -8.20 -2.62 -5.89
C VAL A 35 -6.72 -2.53 -6.28
N THR A 36 -6.38 -2.86 -7.54
CA THR A 36 -5.01 -2.79 -8.07
C THR A 36 -4.50 -1.35 -8.07
N LEU A 37 -5.33 -0.40 -8.48
CA LEU A 37 -5.00 1.02 -8.46
C LEU A 37 -4.70 1.52 -7.05
N GLU A 38 -5.42 1.03 -6.03
CA GLU A 38 -5.15 1.43 -4.65
C GLU A 38 -3.90 0.77 -4.04
N LYS A 39 -3.66 -0.52 -4.30
CA LYS A 39 -2.66 -1.30 -3.55
C LYS A 39 -1.37 -1.52 -4.31
N VAL A 40 -1.45 -1.81 -5.62
CA VAL A 40 -0.29 -2.20 -6.43
C VAL A 40 0.44 -0.97 -6.94
N VAL A 41 -0.29 0.03 -7.44
CA VAL A 41 0.30 1.28 -7.95
C VAL A 41 1.04 2.05 -6.85
N PHE A 42 0.71 1.82 -5.58
CA PHE A 42 1.42 2.39 -4.44
C PHE A 42 2.80 1.76 -4.17
N LEU A 43 3.06 0.52 -4.60
CA LEU A 43 4.30 -0.19 -4.25
C LEU A 43 5.56 0.53 -4.76
N PRO A 44 5.65 0.92 -6.05
CA PRO A 44 6.82 1.65 -6.56
C PRO A 44 7.04 2.96 -5.80
N PHE A 45 5.97 3.70 -5.50
CA PHE A 45 6.02 4.93 -4.71
C PHE A 45 6.57 4.68 -3.31
N SER A 46 6.10 3.64 -2.63
CA SER A 46 6.56 3.28 -1.27
C SER A 46 8.05 2.92 -1.24
N TYR A 47 8.53 2.24 -2.28
CA TYR A 47 9.94 1.89 -2.41
C TYR A 47 10.81 3.13 -2.64
N VAL A 48 10.39 4.02 -3.55
CA VAL A 48 11.08 5.30 -3.81
C VAL A 48 11.15 6.17 -2.55
N MET A 49 10.04 6.27 -1.82
CA MET A 49 9.97 6.97 -0.53
C MET A 49 10.98 6.42 0.48
N TYR A 50 11.04 5.11 0.63
CA TYR A 50 11.98 4.46 1.55
C TYR A 50 13.44 4.68 1.14
N LYS A 51 13.74 4.49 -0.16
CA LYS A 51 15.09 4.70 -0.71
C LYS A 51 15.54 6.15 -0.53
N TYR A 52 14.67 7.11 -0.82
CA TYR A 52 14.96 8.53 -0.65
C TYR A 52 15.28 8.86 0.82
N ARG A 53 14.42 8.42 1.76
CA ARG A 53 14.68 8.60 3.21
C ARG A 53 16.00 7.99 3.64
N PHE A 54 16.33 6.81 3.14
CA PHE A 54 17.61 6.16 3.44
C PHE A 54 18.81 6.98 2.97
N LEU A 55 18.75 7.56 1.76
CA LEU A 55 19.81 8.44 1.24
C LEU A 55 19.99 9.69 2.12
N LEU A 56 18.89 10.31 2.56
CA LEU A 56 18.92 11.48 3.45
C LEU A 56 19.52 11.19 4.82
N PHE A 57 19.20 10.02 5.40
CA PHE A 57 19.71 9.63 6.72
C PHE A 57 21.16 9.17 6.69
N ARG A 58 21.67 8.71 5.54
CA ARG A 58 23.08 8.37 5.35
C ARG A 58 23.97 9.55 4.97
N ASN A 59 23.43 10.78 4.93
CA ASN A 59 24.12 11.99 4.46
C ASN A 59 24.75 11.81 3.06
N GLN A 60 24.11 11.02 2.18
CA GLN A 60 24.58 10.78 0.80
C GLN A 60 24.02 11.81 -0.20
N THR A 61 23.31 12.83 0.28
CA THR A 61 22.65 13.86 -0.54
C THR A 61 22.81 15.20 0.16
N ASP A 62 23.18 16.24 -0.61
CA ASP A 62 23.25 17.59 -0.07
C ASP A 62 21.84 18.13 0.24
N ARG A 63 21.60 18.45 1.51
CA ARG A 63 20.28 18.87 2.00
C ARG A 63 19.86 20.26 1.52
N GLN A 64 20.81 21.07 1.07
CA GLN A 64 20.49 22.43 0.63
C GLN A 64 20.14 22.49 -0.87
N ASN A 65 20.77 21.65 -1.68
CA ASN A 65 20.80 21.81 -3.14
C ASN A 65 20.31 20.60 -3.95
N GLU A 66 20.14 19.42 -3.32
CA GLU A 66 19.90 18.17 -4.08
C GLU A 66 18.64 17.40 -3.65
N LEU A 67 17.83 17.92 -2.72
CA LEU A 67 16.68 17.20 -2.17
C LEU A 67 15.62 16.91 -3.23
N ASN A 68 15.21 17.94 -3.95
CA ASN A 68 14.14 17.87 -4.92
C ASN A 68 14.62 17.19 -6.22
N SER A 69 15.83 17.49 -6.68
CA SER A 69 16.43 16.82 -7.84
C SER A 69 16.60 15.31 -7.63
N VAL A 70 17.14 14.87 -6.48
CA VAL A 70 17.26 13.44 -6.16
C VAL A 70 15.88 12.78 -6.03
N TRP A 71 14.91 13.46 -5.43
CA TRP A 71 13.54 12.97 -5.35
C TRP A 71 12.94 12.71 -6.73
N TRP A 72 13.02 13.68 -7.65
CA TRP A 72 12.47 13.54 -9.00
C TRP A 72 13.22 12.50 -9.83
N ASN A 73 14.53 12.40 -9.69
CA ASN A 73 15.32 11.35 -10.36
C ASN A 73 14.86 9.95 -9.93
N LEU A 74 14.62 9.73 -8.64
CA LEU A 74 14.10 8.45 -8.16
C LEU A 74 12.66 8.19 -8.64
N ARG A 75 11.82 9.23 -8.70
CA ARG A 75 10.44 9.13 -9.23
C ARG A 75 10.43 8.76 -10.72
N ILE A 76 11.33 9.31 -11.52
CA ILE A 76 11.46 8.98 -12.94
C ILE A 76 11.95 7.54 -13.11
N GLN A 77 12.98 7.14 -12.36
CA GLN A 77 13.58 5.81 -12.48
C GLN A 77 12.64 4.67 -12.07
N TYR A 78 11.89 4.84 -10.98
CA TYR A 78 11.11 3.73 -10.40
C TYR A 78 9.60 3.86 -10.61
N ASN A 79 9.05 5.07 -10.66
CA ASN A 79 7.62 5.26 -10.90
C ASN A 79 7.32 5.62 -12.37
N GLY A 80 8.32 6.04 -13.16
CA GLY A 80 8.09 6.52 -14.53
C GLY A 80 7.31 7.83 -14.61
N ILE A 81 7.28 8.62 -13.52
CA ILE A 81 6.51 9.87 -13.44
C ILE A 81 7.47 11.06 -13.42
N MET A 82 7.20 12.05 -14.27
CA MET A 82 7.89 13.34 -14.28
C MET A 82 7.03 14.48 -13.72
N ALA A 83 7.66 15.54 -13.24
CA ALA A 83 6.96 16.75 -12.86
C ALA A 83 6.36 17.44 -14.09
N HIS A 84 5.13 17.93 -13.97
CA HIS A 84 4.50 18.70 -15.06
C HIS A 84 5.14 20.08 -15.27
N ILE A 85 5.71 20.66 -14.20
CA ILE A 85 6.34 21.98 -14.19
C ILE A 85 7.78 21.79 -13.71
N PRO A 86 8.78 22.52 -14.24
CA PRO A 86 10.13 22.53 -13.69
C PRO A 86 10.10 22.90 -12.21
N ARG A 87 10.75 22.10 -11.36
CA ARG A 87 10.74 22.25 -9.91
C ARG A 87 12.12 22.70 -9.43
N ASN A 88 12.14 23.73 -8.60
CA ASN A 88 13.33 24.16 -7.85
C ASN A 88 13.37 23.46 -6.49
N GLU A 89 14.51 23.59 -5.80
CA GLU A 89 14.79 22.97 -4.49
C GLU A 89 13.90 23.52 -3.35
N GLU A 90 13.19 24.64 -3.57
CA GLU A 90 12.33 25.28 -2.58
C GLU A 90 10.99 24.55 -2.34
N ILE A 91 10.54 23.67 -3.25
CA ILE A 91 9.18 23.09 -3.19
C ILE A 91 9.19 21.56 -2.95
N LEU A 92 9.26 21.17 -1.68
CA LEU A 92 9.22 19.76 -1.21
C LEU A 92 7.78 19.18 -1.14
N GLN A 93 7.56 17.97 -1.67
CA GLN A 93 6.20 17.40 -1.90
C GLN A 93 5.73 16.31 -0.89
N PHE A 94 6.48 16.01 0.16
CA PHE A 94 6.25 14.77 0.91
C PHE A 94 5.14 14.88 1.98
N GLN A 95 3.91 14.43 1.67
CA GLN A 95 2.94 13.94 2.67
C GLN A 95 2.29 12.63 2.21
N GLY A 96 2.06 11.74 3.18
CA GLY A 96 2.14 10.28 3.03
C GLY A 96 0.87 9.55 2.60
N ILE A 97 1.07 8.30 2.17
CA ILE A 97 0.02 7.28 2.06
C ILE A 97 0.63 5.95 2.53
N THR A 98 -0.16 5.11 3.19
CA THR A 98 0.19 3.77 3.69
C THR A 98 -0.77 2.75 3.08
N ALA A 99 -0.26 1.67 2.45
CA ALA A 99 -1.09 0.61 1.86
C ALA A 99 -0.56 -0.80 2.16
N ARG A 100 -1.49 -1.79 2.29
CA ARG A 100 -1.35 -3.26 2.04
C ARG A 100 -2.68 -3.97 2.42
N LEU A 101 -3.19 -5.09 1.90
CA LEU A 101 -3.14 -5.94 0.69
C LEU A 101 -4.43 -6.82 0.72
N CYS A 102 -4.76 -7.50 -0.38
CA CYS A 102 -6.08 -8.02 -0.76
C CYS A 102 -6.39 -9.51 -0.43
N LEU A 103 -7.67 -9.84 -0.62
CA LEU A 103 -8.33 -11.12 -0.94
C LEU A 103 -8.14 -12.33 -0.01
N CYS A 104 -8.72 -12.22 1.17
CA CYS A 104 -9.16 -13.36 1.98
C CYS A 104 -10.52 -12.96 2.57
N ASP A 105 -11.46 -13.86 2.79
CA ASP A 105 -12.50 -13.65 3.81
C ASP A 105 -12.16 -14.56 4.99
N VAL A 106 -11.93 -13.95 6.15
CA VAL A 106 -11.67 -14.68 7.40
C VAL A 106 -12.89 -14.63 8.33
N TYR A 107 -13.98 -14.00 7.89
CA TYR A 107 -15.18 -13.85 8.69
C TYR A 107 -15.79 -15.22 9.01
N GLY A 108 -15.95 -15.51 10.31
CA GLY A 108 -16.40 -16.80 10.81
C GLY A 108 -15.32 -17.89 10.94
N ASN A 109 -14.06 -17.63 10.56
CA ASN A 109 -12.98 -18.60 10.70
C ASN A 109 -12.31 -18.51 12.09
N ARG A 110 -12.69 -19.41 13.01
CA ARG A 110 -12.12 -19.47 14.37
C ARG A 110 -10.62 -19.75 14.38
N TYR A 111 -10.14 -20.60 13.48
CA TYR A 111 -8.73 -20.98 13.40
C TYR A 111 -7.83 -19.77 13.06
N VAL A 112 -8.23 -18.97 12.07
CA VAL A 112 -7.50 -17.75 11.72
C VAL A 112 -7.57 -16.73 12.86
N GLY A 113 -8.72 -16.64 13.54
CA GLY A 113 -8.88 -15.78 14.72
C GLY A 113 -7.98 -16.16 15.89
N GLU A 114 -7.85 -17.46 16.21
CA GLU A 114 -6.97 -17.96 17.25
C GLU A 114 -5.50 -17.73 16.91
N LYS A 115 -5.09 -18.02 15.67
CA LYS A 115 -3.72 -17.73 15.18
C LYS A 115 -3.39 -16.24 15.21
N PHE A 116 -4.34 -15.39 14.83
CA PHE A 116 -4.16 -13.94 14.90
C PHE A 116 -4.10 -13.45 16.36
N LYS A 117 -4.91 -14.02 17.25
CA LYS A 117 -4.88 -13.72 18.69
C LYS A 117 -3.54 -14.14 19.31
N GLU A 118 -3.03 -15.33 18.99
CA GLU A 118 -1.70 -15.77 19.41
C GLU A 118 -0.64 -14.74 18.99
N MET A 119 -0.65 -14.31 17.72
CA MET A 119 0.27 -13.28 17.22
C MET A 119 0.15 -11.96 17.98
N LEU A 120 -1.08 -11.47 18.21
CA LEU A 120 -1.31 -10.24 18.95
C LEU A 120 -0.85 -10.33 20.42
N THR A 121 -1.04 -11.48 21.08
CA THR A 121 -0.60 -11.69 22.47
C THR A 121 0.92 -11.73 22.61
N MET A 122 1.64 -12.08 21.55
CA MET A 122 3.12 -12.10 21.58
C MET A 122 3.72 -10.68 21.58
N GLY A 123 3.04 -9.67 21.05
CA GLY A 123 3.52 -8.28 21.04
C GLY A 123 4.97 -8.15 20.53
N ASN A 124 5.78 -7.31 21.19
CA ASN A 124 7.23 -7.18 20.93
C ASN A 124 8.09 -8.10 21.82
N SER A 125 7.49 -9.06 22.54
CA SER A 125 8.24 -9.91 23.49
C SER A 125 9.15 -10.93 22.80
N LYS A 126 8.90 -11.23 21.52
CA LYS A 126 9.73 -12.12 20.69
C LYS A 126 10.29 -11.38 19.50
N SER A 127 11.56 -11.63 19.14
CA SER A 127 12.16 -11.07 17.94
C SER A 127 11.44 -11.59 16.70
N GLY A 128 10.91 -10.69 15.86
CA GLY A 128 10.33 -11.07 14.58
C GLY A 128 11.39 -11.70 13.68
N LYS A 129 11.38 -13.03 13.54
CA LYS A 129 12.17 -13.70 12.51
C LYS A 129 11.49 -13.43 11.16
N MET A 130 12.15 -12.62 10.36
CA MET A 130 11.84 -12.42 8.96
C MET A 130 12.06 -13.78 8.26
N PHE A 131 10.99 -14.36 7.71
CA PHE A 131 11.08 -15.53 6.84
C PHE A 131 11.96 -15.23 5.63
#